data_AF-A0AAW2XEU1-F1
#
_entry.id   AF-A0AAW2XEU1-F1
#
_cell.length_a   1.000
_cell.length_b   1.000
_cell.length_c   1.000
_cell.angle_alpha   90.00
_cell.angle_beta   90.00
_cell.angle_gamma   90.00
#
_symmetry.space_group_name_H-M   'P 1'
#
loop_
_entity.id
_entity.type
_entity.pdbx_description
1 polymer ?
#
loop_
_entity_poly.entity_id
_entity_poly.type
_entity_poly.pdbx_seq_one_letter_code
_entity_poly.pdbx_strand_id
1 'polypeptide(L)'
;MPTPVTAARQCLTNDAAVALEEAVAVARRRGHSQTTSLHMVSSLLSLPNSSLREACKRTRNNAYSTRVQFKVLELTLSVSLDRLPCSQATRVEEPPVSNSLMAAIKRSQANQRRQPESFGFYQQQQQYSSGSSAPIVKIELQSLMLSILDDPLVSRVFGEAGFRNCDIKMAIFRPGNSLHARHLFAYYSGYKRPNSPLFLCNLSGSDKNTELGSRGYSFPFMRCFLGDESSRRIGEIMERNKKRNPLLFGVSAGEALRTFLEILERKIDGILPVG
;
A
#
# COMPACT_ATOMS: atom_id res chain seq x y z
N MET A 1 -20.83 6.27 28.54
CA MET A 1 -20.42 4.99 29.16
C MET A 1 -19.16 4.49 28.46
N PRO A 2 -18.07 4.20 29.19
CA PRO A 2 -16.93 3.48 28.63
C PRO A 2 -17.37 2.11 28.13
N THR A 3 -16.88 1.66 26.99
CA THR A 3 -17.24 0.33 26.47
C THR A 3 -16.37 -0.72 27.16
N PRO A 4 -16.94 -1.77 27.78
CA PRO A 4 -16.13 -2.82 28.38
C PRO A 4 -15.34 -3.58 27.30
N VAL A 5 -14.13 -4.02 27.63
CA VAL A 5 -13.24 -4.73 26.68
C VAL A 5 -13.90 -6.00 26.16
N THR A 6 -14.67 -6.70 27.00
CA THR A 6 -15.43 -7.90 26.64
C THR A 6 -16.39 -7.67 25.47
N ALA A 7 -17.10 -6.54 25.45
CA ALA A 7 -18.02 -6.20 24.35
C ALA A 7 -17.26 -5.89 23.05
N ALA A 8 -16.09 -5.24 23.14
CA ALA A 8 -15.26 -5.00 21.97
C ALA A 8 -14.69 -6.31 21.40
N ARG A 9 -14.24 -7.23 22.27
CA ARG A 9 -13.69 -8.54 21.87
C ARG A 9 -14.66 -9.42 21.11
N GLN A 10 -15.94 -9.39 21.46
CA GLN A 10 -16.98 -10.18 20.79
C GLN A 10 -17.10 -9.86 19.29
N CYS A 11 -16.71 -8.65 18.87
CA CYS A 11 -16.73 -8.23 17.47
C CYS A 11 -15.48 -8.63 16.68
N LEU A 12 -14.47 -9.25 17.30
CA LEU A 12 -13.15 -9.47 16.70
C LEU A 12 -12.89 -10.96 16.39
N THR A 13 -12.07 -11.23 15.38
CA THR A 13 -11.44 -12.55 15.22
C THR A 13 -10.41 -12.80 16.33
N ASN A 14 -9.98 -14.05 16.50
CA ASN A 14 -9.02 -14.42 17.55
C ASN A 14 -7.72 -13.58 17.46
N ASP A 15 -7.16 -13.41 16.25
CA ASP A 15 -5.94 -12.64 16.04
C ASP A 15 -6.11 -11.16 16.44
N ALA A 16 -7.25 -10.55 16.09
CA ALA A 16 -7.56 -9.18 16.45
C ALA A 16 -7.85 -9.03 17.95
N ALA A 17 -8.45 -10.04 18.58
CA ALA A 17 -8.68 -10.06 20.02
C ALA A 17 -7.37 -10.18 20.81
N VAL A 18 -6.42 -11.01 20.37
CA VAL A 18 -5.08 -11.10 20.98
C VAL A 18 -4.35 -9.76 20.90
N ALA A 19 -4.41 -9.08 19.74
CA ALA A 19 -3.83 -7.75 19.60
C ALA A 19 -4.48 -6.71 20.54
N LEU A 20 -5.80 -6.82 20.79
CA LEU A 20 -6.52 -5.97 21.73
C LEU A 20 -6.12 -6.24 23.18
N GLU A 21 -5.98 -7.50 23.60
CA GLU A 21 -5.52 -7.87 24.94
C GLU A 21 -4.13 -7.32 25.24
N GLU A 22 -3.20 -7.41 24.28
CA GLU A 22 -1.87 -6.80 24.41
C GLU A 22 -1.97 -5.26 24.51
N ALA A 23 -2.87 -4.63 23.76
CA ALA A 23 -3.10 -3.19 23.86
C ALA A 23 -3.65 -2.77 25.23
N VAL A 24 -4.58 -3.56 25.78
CA VAL A 24 -5.10 -3.38 27.15
C VAL A 24 -3.97 -3.55 28.17
N ALA A 25 -3.10 -4.55 27.99
CA ALA A 25 -1.93 -4.74 28.85
C ALA A 25 -0.96 -3.55 28.79
N VAL A 26 -0.77 -2.91 27.63
CA VAL A 26 0.02 -1.68 27.51
C VAL A 26 -0.66 -0.52 28.25
N ALA A 27 -1.97 -0.33 28.09
CA ALA A 27 -2.73 0.71 28.77
C ALA A 27 -2.67 0.56 30.30
N ARG A 28 -2.86 -0.67 30.79
CA ARG A 28 -2.77 -1.03 32.21
C ARG A 28 -1.37 -0.77 32.77
N ARG A 29 -0.31 -1.19 32.07
CA ARG A 29 1.08 -0.96 32.48
C ARG A 29 1.43 0.52 32.61
N ARG A 30 0.83 1.38 31.77
CA ARG A 30 1.01 2.84 31.79
C ARG A 30 0.05 3.57 32.75
N GLY A 31 -0.91 2.87 33.35
CA GLY A 31 -1.91 3.48 34.24
C GLY A 31 -2.96 4.34 33.50
N HIS A 32 -3.13 4.16 32.19
CA HIS A 32 -4.07 4.94 31.42
C HIS A 32 -5.52 4.55 31.74
N SER A 33 -6.41 5.54 31.76
CA SER A 33 -7.83 5.34 32.11
C SER A 33 -8.63 4.58 31.05
N GLN A 34 -8.13 4.52 29.81
CA GLN A 34 -8.79 3.87 28.68
C GLN A 34 -7.79 3.23 27.72
N THR A 35 -8.24 2.14 27.08
CA THR A 35 -7.56 1.52 25.95
C THR A 35 -7.93 2.27 24.67
N THR A 36 -6.92 2.86 24.01
CA THR A 36 -7.08 3.73 22.83
C THR A 36 -6.47 3.12 21.57
N SER A 37 -6.76 3.71 20.40
CA SER A 37 -6.16 3.31 19.12
C SER A 37 -4.62 3.36 19.13
N LEU A 38 -4.01 4.25 19.92
CA LEU A 38 -2.54 4.31 20.06
C LEU A 38 -1.98 3.07 20.77
N HIS A 39 -2.71 2.52 21.75
CA HIS A 39 -2.32 1.27 22.40
C HIS A 39 -2.39 0.08 21.44
N MET A 40 -3.41 0.06 20.58
CA MET A 40 -3.49 -0.94 19.50
C MET A 40 -2.30 -0.84 18.56
N VAL A 41 -1.93 0.37 18.12
CA VAL A 41 -0.74 0.58 17.28
C VAL A 41 0.52 0.14 17.99
N SER A 42 0.69 0.43 19.29
CA SER A 42 1.82 -0.03 20.10
C SER A 42 1.91 -1.55 20.14
N SER A 43 0.79 -2.24 20.40
CA SER A 43 0.70 -3.71 20.38
C SER A 43 1.11 -4.27 19.01
N LEU A 44 0.55 -3.71 17.94
CA LEU A 44 0.84 -4.13 16.57
C LEU A 44 2.30 -3.88 16.17
N LEU A 45 2.94 -2.82 16.62
CA LEU A 45 4.35 -2.53 16.29
C LEU A 45 5.36 -3.31 17.16
N SER A 46 4.93 -3.82 18.33
CA SER A 46 5.81 -4.53 19.27
C SER A 46 6.31 -5.87 18.72
N LEU A 47 5.53 -6.51 17.84
CA LEU A 47 5.92 -7.75 17.18
C LEU A 47 6.80 -7.45 15.94
N PRO A 48 8.03 -8.00 15.85
CA PRO A 48 8.98 -7.64 14.81
C PRO A 48 8.50 -8.00 13.38
N ASN A 49 7.63 -9.00 13.27
CA ASN A 49 7.06 -9.54 12.03
C ASN A 49 5.56 -9.23 11.89
N SER A 50 5.05 -8.20 12.56
CA SER A 50 3.64 -7.84 12.42
C SER A 50 3.32 -7.29 11.02
N SER A 51 2.09 -7.51 10.57
CA SER A 51 1.61 -6.99 9.29
C SER A 51 1.76 -5.47 9.18
N LEU A 52 1.59 -4.74 10.30
CA LEU A 52 1.74 -3.28 10.32
C LEU A 52 3.20 -2.87 10.15
N ARG A 53 4.12 -3.56 10.83
CA ARG A 53 5.55 -3.27 10.76
C ARG A 53 6.11 -3.62 9.38
N GLU A 54 5.72 -4.74 8.80
CA GLU A 54 6.07 -5.10 7.43
C GLU A 54 5.48 -4.15 6.39
N ALA A 55 4.24 -3.67 6.60
CA ALA A 55 3.68 -2.62 5.76
C ALA A 55 4.50 -1.32 5.83
N CYS A 56 4.89 -0.89 7.03
CA CYS A 56 5.72 0.30 7.23
C CYS A 56 7.16 0.15 6.69
N LYS A 57 7.73 -1.06 6.67
CA LYS A 57 9.02 -1.30 6.00
C LYS A 57 8.92 -1.14 4.48
N ARG A 58 7.78 -1.50 3.90
CA ARG A 58 7.52 -1.41 2.46
C ARG A 58 7.15 0.00 1.99
N THR A 59 6.74 0.89 2.89
CA THR A 59 6.51 2.30 2.57
C THR A 59 7.85 3.03 2.42
N ARG A 60 8.39 3.05 1.19
CA ARG A 60 9.61 3.80 0.90
C ARG A 60 9.32 5.30 0.81
N ASN A 61 9.85 6.05 1.77
CA ASN A 61 10.02 7.50 1.66
C ASN A 61 11.51 7.80 1.48
N ASN A 62 11.90 8.37 0.34
CA ASN A 62 13.29 8.63 -0.04
C ASN A 62 13.99 9.68 0.85
N ALA A 63 13.27 10.40 1.72
CA ALA A 63 13.85 11.44 2.56
C ALA A 63 14.65 10.88 3.75
N TYR A 64 14.30 9.70 4.27
CA TYR A 64 14.94 9.13 5.46
C TYR A 64 15.09 7.61 5.33
N SER A 65 16.10 7.04 5.99
CA SER A 65 16.24 5.59 6.07
C SER A 65 15.11 4.98 6.91
N THR A 66 14.66 3.77 6.56
CA THR A 66 13.61 3.03 7.29
C THR A 66 13.95 2.88 8.77
N ARG A 67 15.23 2.64 9.10
CA ARG A 67 15.68 2.52 10.51
C ARG A 67 15.43 3.79 11.31
N VAL A 68 15.70 4.96 10.71
CA VAL A 68 15.48 6.26 11.37
C VAL A 68 13.97 6.52 11.52
N GLN A 69 13.18 6.26 10.48
CA GLN A 69 11.72 6.43 10.54
C GLN A 69 11.06 5.60 11.64
N PHE A 70 11.47 4.34 11.82
CA PHE A 70 10.95 3.51 12.92
C PHE A 70 11.35 4.02 14.30
N LYS A 71 12.58 4.52 14.46
CA LYS A 71 12.99 5.15 15.74
C LYS A 71 12.16 6.40 16.04
N VAL A 72 11.90 7.23 15.03
CA VAL A 72 11.03 8.40 15.19
C VAL A 72 9.61 7.96 15.52
N LEU A 73 9.08 6.93 14.86
CA LEU A 73 7.74 6.39 15.12
C LEU A 73 7.59 5.87 16.54
N GLU A 74 8.56 5.13 17.06
CA GLU A 74 8.56 4.65 18.44
C GLU A 74 8.58 5.82 19.44
N LEU A 75 9.35 6.86 19.15
CA LEU A 75 9.42 8.07 19.97
C LEU A 75 8.12 8.88 19.93
N THR A 76 7.57 9.18 18.73
CA THR A 76 6.33 9.95 18.58
C THR A 76 5.13 9.22 19.16
N LEU A 77 5.10 7.88 19.03
CA LEU A 77 4.10 7.05 19.68
C LEU A 77 4.22 7.10 21.20
N SER A 78 5.43 6.98 21.75
CA SER A 78 5.67 7.05 23.20
C SER A 78 5.25 8.39 23.78
N VAL A 79 5.67 9.50 23.16
CA VAL A 79 5.30 10.86 23.56
C VAL A 79 3.79 11.07 23.48
N SER A 80 3.13 10.51 22.46
CA SER A 80 1.68 10.62 22.31
C SER A 80 0.92 9.78 23.36
N LEU A 81 1.47 8.65 23.76
CA LEU A 81 0.94 7.84 24.86
C LEU A 81 1.12 8.56 26.21
N ASP A 82 2.25 9.23 26.45
CA ASP A 82 2.52 9.96 27.70
C ASP A 82 1.58 11.17 27.91
N ARG A 83 0.95 11.66 26.83
CA ARG A 83 -0.04 12.74 26.87
C ARG A 83 -1.46 12.25 27.22
N LEU A 84 -1.68 10.94 27.34
CA LEU A 84 -3.02 10.39 27.61
C LEU A 84 -3.42 10.56 29.08
N PRO A 85 -4.72 10.69 29.37
CA PRO A 85 -5.21 10.76 30.75
C PRO A 85 -4.87 9.48 31.53
N CYS A 86 -4.25 9.66 32.69
CA CYS A 86 -3.92 8.60 33.64
C CYS A 86 -5.02 8.50 34.70
N SER A 87 -5.41 7.28 35.08
CA SER A 87 -6.34 7.06 36.20
C SER A 87 -5.54 6.82 37.47
N GLN A 88 -5.76 7.64 38.51
CA GLN A 88 -5.19 7.41 39.85
C GLN A 88 -5.92 6.29 40.60
N ALA A 89 -7.11 5.87 40.14
CA ALA A 89 -7.91 4.85 40.78
C ALA A 89 -7.40 3.44 40.44
N THR A 90 -6.96 2.72 41.47
CA THR A 90 -6.81 1.25 41.55
C THR A 90 -6.37 0.55 40.26
N ARG A 91 -5.07 0.23 40.16
CA ARG A 91 -4.41 -0.55 39.09
C ARG A 91 -4.99 -1.96 38.79
N VAL A 92 -6.07 -2.35 39.46
CA VAL A 92 -6.69 -3.68 39.41
C VAL A 92 -7.74 -3.78 38.30
N GLU A 93 -8.38 -2.66 37.91
CA GLU A 93 -9.44 -2.69 36.90
C GLU A 93 -8.90 -2.62 35.46
N GLU A 94 -9.51 -3.41 34.57
CA GLU A 94 -9.18 -3.43 33.15
C GLU A 94 -9.61 -2.13 32.46
N PRO A 95 -8.70 -1.39 31.80
CA PRO A 95 -9.04 -0.09 31.22
C PRO A 95 -10.04 -0.25 30.06
N PRO A 96 -11.24 0.37 30.15
CA PRO A 96 -12.27 0.22 29.12
C PRO A 96 -11.83 0.79 27.77
N VAL A 97 -12.51 0.36 26.71
CA VAL A 97 -12.21 0.81 25.34
C VAL A 97 -12.70 2.24 25.13
N SER A 98 -11.82 3.08 24.56
CA SER A 98 -12.14 4.46 24.22
C SER A 98 -13.13 4.57 23.06
N ASN A 99 -13.86 5.69 23.01
CA ASN A 99 -14.83 5.93 21.94
C ASN A 99 -14.19 5.90 20.54
N SER A 100 -12.95 6.41 20.41
CA SER A 100 -12.24 6.42 19.13
C SER A 100 -11.92 4.99 18.65
N LEU A 101 -11.45 4.13 19.56
CA LEU A 101 -11.15 2.74 19.23
C LEU A 101 -12.42 1.96 18.90
N MET A 102 -13.49 2.15 19.68
CA MET A 102 -14.78 1.52 19.38
C MET A 102 -15.37 2.01 18.05
N ALA A 103 -15.18 3.28 17.70
CA ALA A 103 -15.56 3.81 16.39
C ALA A 103 -14.76 3.17 15.25
N ALA A 104 -13.45 2.91 15.44
CA ALA A 104 -12.66 2.15 14.48
C ALA A 104 -13.23 0.73 14.29
N ILE A 105 -13.51 0.00 15.38
CA ILE A 105 -14.11 -1.35 15.34
C ILE A 105 -15.44 -1.35 14.57
N LYS A 106 -16.36 -0.44 14.91
CA LYS A 106 -17.66 -0.33 14.23
C LYS A 106 -17.51 0.00 12.73
N ARG A 107 -16.59 0.90 12.37
CA ARG A 107 -16.28 1.21 10.97
C ARG A 107 -15.72 -0.02 10.23
N SER A 108 -14.83 -0.79 10.85
CA SER A 108 -14.30 -2.04 10.26
C SER A 108 -15.42 -3.06 10.01
N GLN A 109 -16.33 -3.20 10.97
CA GLN A 109 -17.48 -4.10 10.84
C GLN A 109 -18.40 -3.70 9.69
N ALA A 110 -18.68 -2.40 9.57
CA ALA A 110 -19.48 -1.86 8.47
C ALA A 110 -18.81 -2.08 7.11
N ASN A 111 -17.48 -1.93 7.03
CA ASN A 111 -16.72 -2.15 5.80
C ASN A 111 -16.72 -3.63 5.36
N GLN A 112 -16.60 -4.57 6.29
CA GLN A 112 -16.67 -6.00 5.97
C GLN A 112 -18.06 -6.43 5.49
N ARG A 113 -19.13 -5.88 6.07
CA ARG A 113 -20.51 -6.15 5.62
C ARG A 113 -20.77 -5.69 4.17
N ARG A 114 -20.02 -4.69 3.69
CA ARG A 114 -20.14 -4.16 2.33
C ARG A 114 -19.32 -4.91 1.29
N GLN A 115 -18.53 -5.93 1.67
CA GLN A 115 -17.79 -6.71 0.70
C GLN A 115 -18.73 -7.60 -0.12
N PRO A 116 -18.60 -7.61 -1.47
CA PRO A 116 -19.53 -8.30 -2.36
C PRO A 116 -19.58 -9.81 -2.10
N GLU A 117 -18.45 -10.44 -1.75
CA GLU A 117 -18.34 -11.87 -1.41
C GLU A 117 -19.12 -12.26 -0.15
N SER A 118 -19.32 -11.33 0.78
CA SER A 118 -20.02 -11.54 2.05
C SER A 118 -21.50 -11.13 1.99
N PHE A 119 -21.89 -10.36 0.96
CA PHE A 119 -23.21 -9.73 0.89
C PHE A 119 -24.35 -10.76 0.85
N GLY A 120 -24.20 -11.84 0.08
CA GLY A 120 -25.22 -12.89 -0.04
C GLY A 120 -25.41 -13.72 1.24
N PHE A 121 -24.33 -14.04 1.95
CA PHE A 121 -24.37 -14.88 3.15
C PHE A 121 -25.04 -14.17 4.34
N TYR A 122 -24.75 -12.88 4.54
CA TYR A 122 -25.31 -12.13 5.67
C TYR A 122 -26.75 -11.66 5.43
N GLN A 123 -27.17 -11.46 4.18
CA GLN A 123 -28.57 -11.14 3.86
C GLN A 123 -29.49 -12.32 4.20
N GLN A 124 -29.07 -13.55 3.91
CA GLN A 124 -29.84 -14.75 4.25
C GLN A 124 -29.93 -14.96 5.77
N GLN A 125 -28.88 -14.66 6.53
CA GLN A 125 -28.89 -14.75 8.01
C GLN A 125 -29.77 -13.72 8.71
N GLN A 126 -30.00 -12.54 8.09
CA GLN A 126 -30.93 -11.54 8.63
C GLN A 126 -32.39 -12.01 8.57
N GLN A 127 -32.74 -12.91 7.64
CA GLN A 127 -34.12 -13.36 7.46
C GLN A 127 -34.57 -14.40 8.50
N TYR A 128 -33.63 -15.06 9.19
CA TYR A 128 -33.92 -16.10 10.20
C TYR A 128 -33.78 -15.64 11.65
N SER A 129 -33.34 -14.39 11.89
CA SER A 129 -33.09 -13.89 13.26
C SER A 129 -34.09 -12.78 13.60
N SER A 130 -35.22 -13.14 14.22
CA SER A 130 -36.28 -12.22 14.70
C SER A 130 -35.88 -11.37 15.92
N GLY A 131 -34.58 -11.12 16.14
CA GLY A 131 -34.05 -10.29 17.21
C GLY A 131 -33.23 -9.14 16.64
N SER A 132 -33.40 -7.94 17.21
CA SER A 132 -32.76 -6.65 16.86
C SER A 132 -31.22 -6.61 16.74
N SER A 133 -30.52 -7.75 16.74
CA SER A 133 -29.07 -7.82 16.57
C SER A 133 -28.70 -8.27 15.16
N ALA A 134 -28.27 -7.35 14.31
CA ALA A 134 -27.63 -7.66 13.04
C ALA A 134 -26.47 -8.67 13.26
N PRO A 135 -26.23 -9.63 12.36
CA PRO A 135 -25.20 -10.66 12.54
C PRO A 135 -23.85 -10.02 12.88
N ILE A 136 -23.24 -10.47 13.98
CA ILE A 136 -21.94 -9.99 14.44
C ILE A 136 -20.87 -10.57 13.52
N VAL A 137 -20.56 -9.82 12.46
CA VAL A 137 -19.41 -10.11 11.59
C VAL A 137 -18.16 -9.93 12.42
N LYS A 138 -17.35 -11.00 12.55
CA LYS A 138 -16.06 -10.94 13.24
C LYS A 138 -15.05 -10.19 12.37
N ILE A 139 -14.48 -9.14 12.94
CA ILE A 139 -13.56 -8.24 12.26
C ILE A 139 -12.18 -8.85 12.19
N GLU A 140 -11.68 -8.97 10.96
CA GLU A 140 -10.32 -9.40 10.69
C GLU A 140 -9.32 -8.31 11.07
N LEU A 141 -8.14 -8.74 11.52
CA LEU A 141 -7.09 -7.84 11.96
C LEU A 141 -6.69 -6.81 10.88
N GLN A 142 -6.67 -7.21 9.61
CA GLN A 142 -6.32 -6.32 8.50
C GLN A 142 -7.34 -5.18 8.34
N SER A 143 -8.64 -5.48 8.36
CA SER A 143 -9.71 -4.48 8.27
C SER A 143 -9.69 -3.53 9.48
N LEU A 144 -9.41 -4.08 10.66
CA LEU A 144 -9.24 -3.31 11.90
C LEU A 144 -8.05 -2.33 11.78
N MET A 145 -6.89 -2.81 11.32
CA MET A 145 -5.71 -1.97 11.11
C MET A 145 -5.98 -0.79 10.18
N LEU A 146 -6.65 -1.03 9.05
CA LEU A 146 -7.01 0.03 8.10
C LEU A 146 -7.90 1.10 8.74
N SER A 147 -8.81 0.69 9.62
CA SER A 147 -9.76 1.59 10.30
C SER A 147 -9.11 2.34 11.48
N ILE A 148 -8.13 1.73 12.15
CA ILE A 148 -7.31 2.36 13.19
C ILE A 148 -6.43 3.46 12.59
N LEU A 149 -5.87 3.23 11.40
CA LEU A 149 -5.05 4.23 10.70
C LEU A 149 -5.83 5.49 10.29
N ASP A 150 -7.17 5.44 10.27
CA ASP A 150 -8.05 6.60 10.07
C ASP A 150 -8.34 7.40 11.34
N ASP A 151 -7.83 6.97 12.50
CA ASP A 151 -7.90 7.78 13.71
C ASP A 151 -6.98 9.02 13.56
N PRO A 152 -7.48 10.25 13.77
CA PRO A 152 -6.68 11.46 13.64
C PRO A 152 -5.41 11.46 14.51
N LEU A 153 -5.45 10.88 15.72
CA LEU A 153 -4.28 10.81 16.60
C LEU A 153 -3.22 9.86 16.05
N VAL A 154 -3.67 8.70 15.53
CA VAL A 154 -2.78 7.72 14.90
C VAL A 154 -2.17 8.30 13.62
N SER A 155 -3.01 8.91 12.77
CA SER A 155 -2.57 9.56 11.53
C SER A 155 -1.51 10.64 11.80
N ARG A 156 -1.68 11.43 12.87
CA ARG A 156 -0.67 12.42 13.31
C ARG A 156 0.65 11.76 13.71
N VAL A 157 0.62 10.72 14.56
CA VAL A 157 1.83 9.99 15.01
C VAL A 157 2.64 9.43 13.83
N PHE A 158 1.95 8.81 12.87
CA PHE A 158 2.59 8.29 11.66
C PHE A 158 3.12 9.43 10.77
N GLY A 159 2.37 10.52 10.64
CA GLY A 159 2.77 11.71 9.87
C GLY A 159 4.04 12.37 10.43
N GLU A 160 4.14 12.51 11.75
CA GLU A 160 5.33 13.05 12.44
C GLU A 160 6.57 12.15 12.23
N ALA A 161 6.38 10.84 12.07
CA ALA A 161 7.44 9.90 11.73
C ALA A 161 7.76 9.82 10.23
N GLY A 162 7.09 10.62 9.39
CA GLY A 162 7.31 10.69 7.95
C GLY A 162 6.57 9.63 7.13
N PHE A 163 5.63 8.90 7.74
CA PHE A 163 4.76 7.96 7.05
C PHE A 163 3.49 8.64 6.55
N ARG A 164 3.03 8.23 5.35
CA ARG A 164 1.74 8.64 4.81
C ARG A 164 0.73 7.51 5.01
N ASN A 165 -0.44 7.86 5.55
CA ASN A 165 -1.51 6.90 5.81
C ASN A 165 -1.89 6.10 4.55
N CYS A 166 -2.03 6.76 3.40
CA CYS A 166 -2.36 6.09 2.14
C CYS A 166 -1.33 5.03 1.72
N ASP A 167 -0.02 5.30 1.91
CA ASP A 167 1.03 4.35 1.56
C ASP A 167 0.98 3.11 2.45
N ILE A 168 0.76 3.30 3.76
CA ILE A 168 0.67 2.20 4.73
C ILE A 168 -0.55 1.33 4.40
N LYS A 169 -1.71 1.95 4.15
CA LYS A 169 -2.94 1.23 3.78
C LYS A 169 -2.78 0.41 2.51
N MET A 170 -2.13 0.96 1.50
CA MET A 170 -1.82 0.23 0.25
C MET A 170 -0.88 -0.95 0.50
N ALA A 171 0.14 -0.77 1.35
CA ALA A 171 1.03 -1.85 1.73
C ALA A 171 0.27 -2.95 2.49
N ILE A 172 -0.63 -2.59 3.41
CA ILE A 172 -1.47 -3.55 4.15
C ILE A 172 -2.38 -4.33 3.19
N PHE A 173 -3.04 -3.68 2.23
CA PHE A 173 -3.97 -4.34 1.30
C PHE A 173 -3.27 -5.31 0.32
N ARG A 174 -2.02 -5.02 -0.08
CA ARG A 174 -1.25 -5.85 -1.03
C ARG A 174 0.04 -6.39 -0.40
N PRO A 175 -0.02 -7.46 0.41
CA PRO A 175 1.18 -8.17 0.85
C PRO A 175 1.77 -8.97 -0.32
N GLY A 176 2.69 -8.37 -1.11
CA GLY A 176 3.44 -9.11 -2.14
C GLY A 176 3.88 -8.33 -3.38
N ASN A 177 3.16 -7.29 -3.81
CA ASN A 177 3.45 -6.62 -5.10
C ASN A 177 4.17 -5.28 -4.89
N SER A 178 5.50 -5.33 -4.76
CA SER A 178 6.37 -4.17 -4.44
C SER A 178 6.47 -3.07 -5.53
N LEU A 179 5.79 -3.19 -6.67
CA LEU A 179 6.03 -2.31 -7.83
C LEU A 179 4.92 -1.30 -8.17
N HIS A 180 3.72 -1.41 -7.58
CA HIS A 180 2.55 -0.64 -8.06
C HIS A 180 1.91 0.30 -7.03
N ALA A 181 2.43 0.38 -5.80
CA ALA A 181 1.80 1.16 -4.73
C ALA A 181 1.75 2.68 -4.97
N ARG A 182 2.63 3.22 -5.83
CA ARG A 182 2.72 4.68 -6.08
C ARG A 182 1.68 5.22 -7.07
N HIS A 183 1.04 4.37 -7.88
CA HIS A 183 0.30 4.85 -9.07
C HIS A 183 -1.21 5.01 -8.89
N LEU A 184 -1.84 4.38 -7.90
CA LEU A 184 -3.32 4.37 -7.80
C LEU A 184 -3.90 5.55 -7.01
N PHE A 185 -3.11 6.24 -6.18
CA PHE A 185 -3.59 7.39 -5.38
C PHE A 185 -2.79 8.68 -5.57
N ALA A 186 -1.78 8.71 -6.45
CA ALA A 186 -1.09 9.95 -6.81
C ALA A 186 -2.02 10.97 -7.51
N TYR A 187 -3.19 10.53 -7.99
CA TYR A 187 -4.21 11.40 -8.59
C TYR A 187 -5.01 12.24 -7.56
N TYR A 188 -4.96 11.92 -6.27
CA TYR A 188 -5.73 12.65 -5.24
C TYR A 188 -4.88 13.53 -4.31
N SER A 189 -3.56 13.61 -4.53
CA SER A 189 -2.69 14.44 -3.69
C SER A 189 -2.33 15.74 -4.40
N GLY A 190 -2.98 16.84 -4.01
CA GLY A 190 -2.72 18.21 -4.52
C GLY A 190 -1.36 18.81 -4.16
N TYR A 191 -0.43 18.03 -3.60
CA TYR A 191 0.92 18.48 -3.29
C TYR A 191 1.88 18.07 -4.41
N LYS A 192 2.23 19.06 -5.23
CA LYS A 192 3.26 19.00 -6.28
C LYS A 192 4.55 18.38 -5.74
N ARG A 193 4.83 17.12 -6.11
CA ARG A 193 6.19 16.59 -6.15
C ARG A 193 6.54 16.25 -7.60
N PRO A 194 7.78 16.51 -8.04
CA PRO A 194 8.21 16.13 -9.38
C PRO A 194 8.29 14.61 -9.45
N ASN A 195 7.44 14.02 -10.30
CA ASN A 195 7.48 12.60 -10.61
C ASN A 195 8.85 12.28 -11.24
N SER A 196 9.56 11.29 -10.69
CA SER A 196 10.63 10.61 -11.43
C SER A 196 10.00 9.89 -12.62
N PRO A 197 10.44 10.11 -13.87
CA PRO A 197 9.85 9.44 -15.02
C PRO A 197 10.22 7.95 -14.93
N LEU A 198 9.21 7.08 -14.90
CA LEU A 198 9.40 5.64 -15.09
C LEU A 198 8.73 5.26 -16.41
N PHE A 199 9.53 4.72 -17.33
CA PHE A 199 9.05 4.11 -18.56
C PHE A 199 8.48 2.74 -18.24
N LEU A 200 7.15 2.64 -18.25
CA LEU A 200 6.42 1.38 -18.14
C LEU A 200 6.19 0.80 -19.54
N CYS A 201 7.22 0.22 -20.15
CA CYS A 201 7.06 -0.67 -21.30
C CYS A 201 6.90 -2.10 -20.79
N ASN A 202 5.72 -2.42 -20.25
CA ASN A 202 5.24 -3.80 -20.11
C ASN A 202 3.72 -3.78 -20.00
N LEU A 203 3.07 -3.68 -21.16
CA LEU A 203 1.73 -4.22 -21.37
C LEU A 203 1.84 -5.15 -22.57
N SER A 204 1.85 -6.45 -22.28
CA SER A 204 1.44 -7.46 -23.24
C SER A 204 0.00 -7.14 -23.62
N GLY A 205 -0.19 -6.63 -24.84
CA GLY A 205 -1.49 -6.38 -25.46
C GLY A 205 -1.51 -7.06 -26.80
N SER A 206 -1.70 -8.38 -26.79
CA SER A 206 -2.26 -9.08 -27.93
C SER A 206 -3.69 -8.59 -28.08
N ASP A 207 -3.98 -7.78 -29.09
CA ASP A 207 -5.28 -7.81 -29.73
C ASP A 207 -5.20 -7.29 -31.17
N LYS A 208 -5.78 -8.11 -32.05
CA LYS A 208 -5.91 -7.87 -33.48
C LYS A 208 -7.05 -6.88 -33.71
N ASN A 209 -6.84 -5.98 -34.67
CA ASN A 209 -7.85 -5.12 -35.31
C ASN A 209 -8.58 -4.13 -34.39
N THR A 210 -8.40 -2.83 -34.63
CA THR A 210 -9.48 -1.92 -35.07
C THR A 210 -8.88 -0.54 -35.35
N GLU A 211 -9.44 0.07 -36.37
CA GLU A 211 -9.05 1.28 -37.07
C GLU A 211 -9.17 2.57 -36.24
N LEU A 212 -8.45 3.58 -36.74
CA LEU A 212 -8.75 5.01 -36.71
C LEU A 212 -8.88 5.74 -35.35
N GLY A 213 -7.84 6.53 -35.05
CA GLY A 213 -8.01 7.89 -34.54
C GLY A 213 -7.80 8.11 -33.05
N SER A 214 -6.57 8.45 -32.66
CA SER A 214 -6.40 9.43 -31.58
C SER A 214 -5.15 10.29 -31.75
N ARG A 215 -5.46 11.57 -31.82
CA ARG A 215 -4.66 12.75 -32.15
C ARG A 215 -3.68 13.08 -31.02
N GLY A 216 -2.41 13.35 -31.32
CA GLY A 216 -1.49 13.89 -30.30
C GLY A 216 -0.04 14.09 -30.74
N TYR A 217 0.25 15.31 -31.23
CA TYR A 217 1.56 16.01 -31.22
C TYR A 217 2.72 15.45 -32.09
N SER A 218 2.81 15.95 -33.32
CA SER A 218 4.01 15.88 -34.16
C SER A 218 5.00 17.01 -33.83
N PHE A 219 6.27 16.66 -33.56
CA PHE A 219 7.40 17.60 -33.54
C PHE A 219 7.92 17.81 -34.98
N PRO A 220 8.45 19.00 -35.36
CA PRO A 220 8.63 19.43 -36.75
C PRO A 220 9.90 18.89 -37.44
N PHE A 221 10.47 17.75 -37.02
CA PHE A 221 11.70 17.21 -37.63
C PHE A 221 11.65 15.69 -37.93
N MET A 222 10.49 15.10 -38.20
CA MET A 222 10.42 13.71 -38.65
C MET A 222 9.86 13.61 -40.06
N ARG A 223 10.76 13.83 -41.02
CA ARG A 223 10.62 13.28 -42.37
C ARG A 223 10.93 11.78 -42.28
N CYS A 224 10.12 10.98 -42.94
CA CYS A 224 10.15 9.52 -42.98
C CYS A 224 11.55 8.90 -43.01
N PHE A 225 11.77 7.84 -42.24
CA PHE A 225 12.73 6.79 -42.60
C PHE A 225 12.03 5.44 -42.51
N LEU A 226 11.46 5.08 -43.66
CA LEU A 226 10.93 3.78 -43.97
C LEU A 226 12.11 2.80 -44.05
N GLY A 227 12.15 1.80 -43.17
CA GLY A 227 12.92 0.56 -43.38
C GLY A 227 14.45 0.61 -43.13
N ASP A 228 14.91 -0.40 -42.40
CA ASP A 228 16.28 -0.96 -42.34
C ASP A 228 17.45 -0.15 -41.74
N GLU A 229 17.39 1.18 -41.72
CA GLU A 229 18.49 1.98 -41.12
C GLU A 229 18.54 1.84 -39.58
N SER A 230 17.39 1.59 -38.95
CA SER A 230 17.29 1.49 -37.49
C SER A 230 17.92 0.21 -36.94
N SER A 231 17.78 -0.93 -37.64
CA SER A 231 18.39 -2.22 -37.27
C SER A 231 19.91 -2.18 -37.45
N ARG A 232 20.40 -1.59 -38.54
CA ARG A 232 21.85 -1.40 -38.77
C ARG A 232 22.50 -0.57 -37.67
N ARG A 233 21.86 0.54 -37.28
CA ARG A 233 22.36 1.43 -36.22
C ARG A 233 22.41 0.77 -34.83
N ILE A 234 21.55 -0.21 -34.55
CA ILE A 234 21.61 -1.03 -33.32
C ILE A 234 22.91 -1.85 -33.32
N GLY A 235 23.20 -2.54 -34.43
CA GLY A 235 24.43 -3.31 -34.62
C GLY A 235 25.69 -2.45 -34.44
N GLU A 236 25.74 -1.29 -35.10
CA GLU A 236 26.86 -0.35 -35.00
C GLU A 236 27.12 0.14 -33.57
N ILE A 237 26.07 0.33 -32.75
CA ILE A 237 26.24 0.77 -31.36
C ILE A 237 26.79 -0.37 -30.49
N MET A 238 26.33 -1.59 -30.74
CA MET A 238 26.78 -2.78 -30.01
C MET A 238 28.22 -3.18 -30.31
N GLU A 239 28.76 -2.76 -31.45
CA GLU A 239 30.15 -3.02 -31.86
C GLU A 239 31.17 -2.02 -31.28
N ARG A 240 30.73 -0.85 -30.81
CA ARG A 240 31.64 0.18 -30.28
C ARG A 240 32.44 -0.30 -29.07
N ASN A 241 33.68 0.16 -28.93
CA ASN A 241 34.51 -0.14 -27.74
C ASN A 241 33.98 0.50 -26.44
N LYS A 242 33.12 1.52 -26.53
CA LYS A 242 32.50 2.22 -25.39
C LYS A 242 31.03 2.52 -25.71
N LYS A 243 30.16 2.49 -24.70
CA LYS A 243 28.70 2.75 -24.80
C LYS A 243 27.95 1.76 -25.71
N ARG A 244 28.09 0.47 -25.43
CA ARG A 244 27.53 -0.67 -26.20
C ARG A 244 26.04 -0.96 -25.99
N ASN A 245 25.34 -0.10 -25.24
CA ASN A 245 23.96 -0.33 -24.82
C ASN A 245 23.03 0.63 -25.58
N PRO A 246 22.46 0.23 -26.75
CA PRO A 246 21.53 1.07 -27.47
C PRO A 246 20.23 1.24 -26.67
N LEU A 247 19.74 2.48 -26.58
CA LEU A 247 18.43 2.80 -26.00
C LEU A 247 17.48 3.16 -27.14
N LEU A 248 16.49 2.31 -27.37
CA LEU A 248 15.47 2.53 -28.39
C LEU A 248 14.31 3.33 -27.80
N PHE A 249 13.92 4.39 -28.49
CA PHE A 249 12.83 5.27 -28.09
C PHE A 249 11.98 5.66 -29.30
N GLY A 250 10.66 5.70 -29.12
CA GLY A 250 9.70 6.03 -30.17
C GLY A 250 8.74 4.89 -30.50
N VAL A 251 7.69 5.21 -31.27
CA VAL A 251 6.62 4.28 -31.64
C VAL A 251 7.09 3.10 -32.50
N SER A 252 8.17 3.26 -33.25
CA SER A 252 8.80 2.22 -34.09
C SER A 252 9.91 1.42 -33.37
N ALA A 253 10.18 1.69 -32.09
CA ALA A 253 11.24 1.02 -31.34
C ALA A 253 11.06 -0.50 -31.26
N GLY A 254 9.82 -0.95 -31.06
CA GLY A 254 9.49 -2.37 -31.00
C GLY A 254 9.64 -3.08 -32.34
N GLU A 255 9.32 -2.40 -33.44
CA GLU A 255 9.48 -2.92 -34.79
C GLU A 255 10.97 -3.02 -35.18
N ALA A 256 11.75 -1.97 -34.92
CA ALA A 256 13.19 -1.95 -35.18
C ALA A 256 13.95 -3.06 -34.41
N LEU A 257 13.56 -3.33 -33.15
CA LEU A 257 14.13 -4.42 -32.37
C LEU A 257 13.80 -5.78 -32.98
N ARG A 258 12.55 -5.99 -33.41
CA ARG A 258 12.10 -7.26 -34.00
C ARG A 258 12.84 -7.54 -35.31
N THR A 259 12.94 -6.55 -36.19
CA THR A 259 13.69 -6.67 -37.44
C THR A 259 15.18 -6.96 -37.19
N PHE A 260 15.80 -6.31 -36.21
CA PHE A 260 17.19 -6.60 -35.84
C PHE A 260 17.39 -8.04 -35.32
N LEU A 261 16.47 -8.56 -34.52
CA LEU A 261 16.53 -9.95 -34.03
C LEU A 261 16.33 -10.95 -35.18
N GLU A 262 15.38 -10.70 -36.09
CA GLU A 262 15.17 -11.53 -37.28
C GLU A 262 16.41 -11.57 -38.19
N ILE A 263 17.14 -10.46 -38.31
CA ILE A 263 18.42 -10.38 -39.03
C ILE A 263 19.49 -11.24 -38.36
N LEU A 264 19.62 -11.16 -37.03
CA LEU A 264 20.58 -11.95 -36.26
C LEU A 264 20.31 -13.46 -36.37
N GLU A 265 19.04 -13.86 -36.30
CA GLU A 265 18.62 -15.26 -36.43
C GLU A 265 18.87 -15.81 -37.84
N ARG A 266 18.71 -14.99 -38.88
CA ARG A 266 18.93 -15.40 -40.27
C ARG A 266 20.40 -15.45 -40.70
N LYS A 267 21.36 -15.10 -39.83
CA LYS A 267 22.81 -15.05 -40.13
C LYS A 267 23.09 -14.35 -41.48
N ILE A 268 22.38 -13.27 -41.77
CA ILE A 268 22.61 -12.52 -43.01
C ILE A 268 23.89 -11.71 -42.82
N ASP A 269 24.97 -12.16 -43.46
CA ASP A 269 26.24 -11.47 -43.51
C ASP A 269 26.06 -10.10 -44.17
N GLY A 270 26.20 -9.02 -43.38
CA GLY A 270 26.13 -7.64 -43.90
C GLY A 270 25.57 -6.57 -42.95
N ILE A 271 25.02 -6.92 -41.78
CA ILE A 271 24.51 -5.94 -40.79
C ILE A 271 25.42 -5.80 -39.55
N LEU A 272 26.35 -6.73 -39.37
CA LEU A 272 27.52 -6.55 -38.54
C LEU A 272 28.71 -6.30 -39.48
N PRO A 273 29.48 -5.21 -39.31
CA PRO A 273 30.75 -5.05 -40.00
C PRO A 273 31.66 -6.24 -39.71
N VAL A 274 32.37 -6.70 -40.74
CA VAL A 274 33.38 -7.77 -40.60
C VAL A 274 34.51 -7.19 -39.73
N GLY A 275 34.74 -7.84 -38.59
CA GLY A 275 35.80 -7.48 -37.63
C GLY A 275 37.21 -7.72 -38.16
#